data_AF-A0A0F2LPW2-F1
#
_entry.id   AF-A0A0F2LPW2-F1
#
_cell.length_a   1.000
_cell.length_b   1.000
_cell.length_c   1.000
_cell.angle_alpha   90.00
_cell.angle_beta   90.00
_cell.angle_gamma   90.00
#
_symmetry.space_group_name_H-M   'P 1'
#
loop_
_entity.id
_entity.type
_entity.pdbx_description
1 polymer ?
#
loop_
_entity_poly.entity_id
_entity_poly.type
_entity_poly.pdbx_seq_one_letter_code
_entity_poly.pdbx_strand_id
1 'polypeptide(L)'
;ALRDMKEKERMEFLSELKYDLLKMGVDFAFLPVNQETPQIVQVSRLVLSESLTPNEFMNSFFAVRNAGLLVIFKISDKFGNVAPPQPSRYI
;
A
#
# COMPACT_ATOMS: atom_id res chain seq x y z
N ALA A 1 -11.71 -2.93 9.22
CA ALA A 1 -10.33 -2.56 9.59
C ALA A 1 -10.03 -1.10 9.24
N LEU A 2 -9.67 -0.75 7.99
CA LEU A 2 -9.44 0.66 7.58
C LEU A 2 -10.68 1.55 7.71
N ARG A 3 -11.84 1.04 7.31
CA ARG A 3 -13.13 1.75 7.39
C ARG A 3 -13.53 2.11 8.82
N ASP A 4 -13.08 1.31 9.79
CA ASP A 4 -13.44 1.45 11.21
C ASP A 4 -12.48 2.38 11.96
N MET A 5 -11.40 2.85 11.31
CA MET A 5 -10.51 3.87 11.87
C MET A 5 -11.20 5.23 11.92
N LYS A 6 -10.82 6.05 12.91
CA LYS A 6 -11.17 7.46 12.93
C LYS A 6 -10.63 8.13 11.66
N GLU A 7 -11.41 9.05 11.10
CA GLU A 7 -11.10 9.73 9.85
C GLU A 7 -9.68 10.31 9.81
N LYS A 8 -9.29 11.03 10.88
CA LYS A 8 -7.95 11.61 11.01
C LYS A 8 -6.83 10.56 10.96
N GLU A 9 -6.94 9.50 11.77
CA GLU A 9 -5.93 8.42 11.81
C GLU A 9 -5.82 7.69 10.48
N ARG A 10 -6.96 7.52 9.80
CA ARG A 10 -7.00 6.91 8.46
C ARG A 10 -6.31 7.81 7.43
N MET A 11 -6.58 9.12 7.45
CA MET A 11 -5.94 10.08 6.54
C MET A 11 -4.43 10.16 6.77
N GLU A 12 -3.98 10.14 8.02
CA GLU A 12 -2.56 10.11 8.38
C GLU A 12 -1.88 8.85 7.85
N PHE A 13 -2.45 7.67 8.12
CA PHE A 13 -1.91 6.39 7.63
C PHE A 13 -1.83 6.33 6.10
N LEU A 14 -2.91 6.71 5.42
CA LEU A 14 -2.93 6.70 3.95
C LEU A 14 -1.96 7.73 3.37
N SER A 15 -1.78 8.90 4.01
CA SER A 15 -0.83 9.91 3.56
C SER A 15 0.60 9.45 3.75
N GLU A 16 0.92 8.85 4.90
CA GLU A 16 2.24 8.26 5.16
C GLU A 16 2.59 7.20 4.09
N LEU A 17 1.63 6.33 3.77
CA LEU A 17 1.80 5.32 2.73
C LEU A 17 2.10 5.95 1.35
N LYS A 18 1.39 7.02 0.98
CA LYS A 18 1.65 7.76 -0.27
C LYS A 18 3.05 8.38 -0.27
N TYR A 19 3.46 9.03 0.81
CA TYR A 19 4.79 9.63 0.90
C TYR A 19 5.91 8.60 0.84
N ASP A 20 5.72 7.42 1.42
CA ASP A 20 6.74 6.38 1.34
C ASP A 20 6.84 5.79 -0.07
N LEU A 21 5.71 5.60 -0.76
CA LEU A 21 5.72 5.22 -2.18
C LEU A 21 6.42 6.28 -3.04
N LEU A 22 6.16 7.58 -2.79
CA LEU A 22 6.88 8.67 -3.48
C LEU A 22 8.40 8.58 -3.26
N LYS A 23 8.86 8.34 -2.03
CA LYS A 23 10.30 8.20 -1.71
C LYS A 23 10.95 7.00 -2.40
N MET A 24 10.17 5.96 -2.72
CA MET A 24 10.65 4.79 -3.47
C MET A 24 10.77 5.05 -4.98
N GLY A 25 10.33 6.22 -5.47
CA GLY A 25 10.41 6.57 -6.89
C GLY A 25 9.49 5.72 -7.76
N VAL A 26 8.31 5.39 -7.25
CA VAL A 26 7.26 4.67 -7.99
C VAL A 26 6.00 5.53 -8.11
N ASP A 27 5.27 5.31 -9.18
CA ASP A 27 3.93 5.86 -9.36
C ASP A 27 2.92 5.01 -8.58
N PHE A 28 1.82 5.63 -8.14
CA PHE A 28 0.74 4.91 -7.48
C PHE A 28 -0.62 5.54 -7.72
N ALA A 29 -1.66 4.71 -7.60
CA ALA A 29 -3.05 5.15 -7.61
C ALA A 29 -3.85 4.41 -6.55
N PHE A 30 -4.67 5.16 -5.82
CA PHE A 30 -5.57 4.62 -4.79
C PHE A 30 -6.96 4.61 -5.41
N LEU A 31 -7.50 3.42 -5.62
CA LEU A 31 -8.73 3.22 -6.37
C LEU A 31 -9.84 2.61 -5.49
N PRO A 32 -11.10 3.01 -5.71
CA PRO A 32 -11.53 4.08 -6.61
C PRO A 32 -11.11 5.47 -6.11
N VAL A 33 -10.95 6.42 -7.04
CA VAL A 33 -10.51 7.78 -6.74
C VAL A 33 -11.55 8.50 -5.88
N ASN A 34 -11.10 9.37 -4.98
CA ASN A 34 -11.93 10.17 -4.05
C ASN A 34 -12.75 9.37 -3.02
N GLN A 35 -12.49 8.07 -2.85
CA GLN A 35 -13.01 7.34 -1.70
C GLN A 35 -12.07 7.44 -0.51
N GLU A 36 -12.66 7.54 0.69
CA GLU A 36 -11.92 7.62 1.95
C GLU A 36 -11.08 6.36 2.23
N THR A 37 -11.55 5.21 1.76
CA THR A 37 -10.87 3.93 1.92
C THR A 37 -10.58 3.34 0.54
N PRO A 38 -9.30 3.21 0.14
CA PRO A 38 -8.97 2.56 -1.12
C PRO A 38 -9.28 1.07 -1.02
N GLN A 39 -9.81 0.51 -2.11
CA GLN A 39 -9.99 -0.93 -2.27
C GLN A 39 -8.78 -1.55 -2.97
N ILE A 40 -8.14 -0.78 -3.85
CA ILE A 40 -6.96 -1.19 -4.61
C ILE A 40 -5.89 -0.11 -4.46
N VAL A 41 -4.67 -0.54 -4.17
CA VAL A 41 -3.47 0.29 -4.29
C VAL A 41 -2.68 -0.22 -5.48
N GLN A 42 -2.71 0.52 -6.58
CA GLN A 42 -1.90 0.25 -7.74
C GLN A 42 -0.53 0.89 -7.55
N VAL A 43 0.52 0.15 -7.86
CA VAL A 43 1.91 0.63 -7.87
C VAL A 43 2.50 0.31 -9.24
N SER A 44 3.18 1.29 -9.84
CA SER A 44 3.74 1.15 -11.17
C SER A 44 5.00 1.98 -11.33
N ARG A 45 5.71 1.75 -12.42
CA ARG A 45 6.82 2.59 -12.84
C ARG A 45 6.85 2.62 -14.36
N LEU A 46 6.93 3.81 -14.94
CA LEU A 46 7.11 3.95 -16.37
C LEU A 46 8.52 3.47 -16.77
N VAL A 47 8.57 2.65 -17.81
CA VAL A 47 9.83 2.19 -18.42
C VAL A 47 9.71 2.44 -19.92
N LEU A 48 10.65 3.18 -20.49
CA LEU A 48 10.73 3.43 -21.92
C LEU A 48 11.56 2.31 -22.55
N SER A 49 11.11 1.78 -23.69
CA SER A 49 11.82 0.70 -24.39
C SER A 49 13.10 1.18 -25.06
N GLU A 50 13.16 2.46 -25.44
CA GLU A 50 14.34 3.06 -26.04
C GLU A 50 15.49 3.07 -25.04
N SER A 51 16.60 2.43 -25.41
CA SER A 51 17.81 2.28 -24.57
C SER A 51 17.62 1.49 -23.27
N LEU A 52 16.54 0.73 -23.11
CA LEU A 52 16.31 -0.07 -21.91
C LEU A 52 17.31 -1.23 -21.79
N THR A 53 18.17 -1.18 -20.77
CA THR A 53 19.04 -2.31 -20.45
C THR A 53 18.30 -3.34 -19.58
N PRO A 54 18.71 -4.62 -19.62
CA PRO A 54 18.17 -5.64 -18.70
C PRO A 54 18.30 -5.26 -17.23
N ASN A 55 19.39 -4.60 -16.84
CA ASN A 55 19.61 -4.16 -15.46
C ASN A 55 18.61 -3.07 -15.03
N GLU A 56 18.36 -2.07 -15.88
CA GLU A 56 17.37 -1.03 -15.61
C GLU A 56 15.95 -1.59 -15.52
N PHE A 57 15.63 -2.58 -16.38
CA PHE A 57 14.36 -3.30 -16.29
C PHE A 57 14.24 -4.03 -14.94
N MET A 58 15.26 -4.81 -14.56
CA MET A 58 15.25 -5.53 -13.28
C MET A 58 15.16 -4.58 -12.09
N ASN A 59 15.88 -3.46 -12.11
CA ASN A 59 15.79 -2.43 -11.08
C ASN A 59 14.38 -1.86 -10.98
N SER A 60 13.74 -1.58 -12.11
CA SER A 60 12.36 -1.08 -12.16
C SER A 60 11.36 -2.10 -11.63
N PHE A 61 11.52 -3.37 -12.02
CA PHE A 61 10.71 -4.48 -11.54
C PHE A 61 10.81 -4.64 -10.01
N PHE A 62 12.04 -4.67 -9.47
CA PHE A 62 12.25 -4.78 -8.04
C PHE A 62 11.74 -3.56 -7.27
N ALA A 63 11.87 -2.35 -7.82
CA ALA A 63 11.30 -1.15 -7.19
C ALA A 63 9.78 -1.27 -7.00
N VAL A 64 9.05 -1.65 -8.06
CA VAL A 64 7.59 -1.84 -8.00
C VAL A 64 7.22 -2.99 -7.05
N ARG A 65 7.90 -4.14 -7.15
CA ARG A 65 7.66 -5.30 -6.26
C ARG A 65 7.86 -4.91 -4.79
N ASN A 66 8.97 -4.25 -4.46
CA ASN A 66 9.31 -3.89 -3.10
C ASN A 66 8.32 -2.85 -2.54
N ALA A 67 7.88 -1.90 -3.36
CA ALA A 67 6.86 -0.93 -2.99
C ALA A 67 5.51 -1.59 -2.71
N GLY A 68 5.11 -2.58 -3.53
CA GLY A 68 3.92 -3.39 -3.25
C GLY A 68 4.02 -4.17 -1.94
N LEU A 69 5.18 -4.77 -1.65
CA LEU A 69 5.42 -5.45 -0.38
C LEU A 69 5.37 -4.50 0.82
N LEU A 70 5.93 -3.29 0.70
CA LEU A 70 5.82 -2.26 1.74
C LEU A 70 4.35 -1.96 2.08
N VAL A 71 3.50 -1.81 1.06
CA VAL A 71 2.06 -1.58 1.26
C VAL A 71 1.42 -2.74 2.04
N ILE A 72 1.68 -3.98 1.60
CA ILE A 72 1.15 -5.18 2.25
C ILE A 72 1.60 -5.24 3.71
N PHE A 73 2.89 -5.01 3.98
CA PHE A 73 3.44 -5.03 5.33
C PHE A 73 2.86 -3.93 6.20
N LYS A 74 2.79 -2.68 5.75
CA LYS A 74 2.19 -1.60 6.55
C LYS A 74 0.73 -1.85 6.91
N ILE A 75 -0.05 -2.40 5.98
CA ILE A 75 -1.44 -2.80 6.24
C ILE A 75 -1.47 -3.97 7.23
N SER A 76 -0.63 -4.99 7.03
CA SER A 76 -0.59 -6.17 7.89
C SER A 76 -0.11 -5.84 9.31
N ASP A 77 0.86 -4.95 9.47
CA ASP A 77 1.34 -4.52 10.79
C ASP A 77 0.26 -3.70 11.52
N LYS A 78 -0.51 -2.89 10.78
CA LYS A 78 -1.59 -2.08 11.34
C LYS A 78 -2.81 -2.91 11.73
N PHE A 79 -3.15 -3.95 10.96
CA PHE A 79 -4.43 -4.68 11.10
C PHE A 79 -4.30 -6.20 11.29
N GLY A 80 -3.13 -6.79 11.18
CA GLY A 80 -2.92 -8.25 11.25
C GLY A 80 -2.93 -8.82 12.66
N ASN A 81 -2.85 -7.97 13.68
CA ASN A 81 -2.86 -8.38 15.09
C ASN A 81 -4.25 -8.35 15.77
N VAL A 82 -5.35 -8.24 15.01
CA VAL A 82 -6.69 -8.41 15.61
C VAL A 82 -6.91 -9.89 15.90
N ALA A 83 -6.73 -10.29 17.17
CA ALA A 83 -7.19 -11.59 17.64
C ALA A 83 -8.67 -11.76 17.26
N PRO A 84 -9.08 -12.93 16.73
CA PRO A 84 -10.49 -13.19 16.46
C PRO A 84 -11.28 -12.98 17.76
N PRO A 85 -12.49 -12.39 17.69
CA PRO A 85 -13.29 -12.16 18.89
C PRO A 85 -13.47 -13.49 19.61
N GLN A 86 -12.97 -13.58 20.85
CA GLN A 86 -13.20 -14.75 21.69
C GLN A 86 -14.72 -14.91 21.83
N PRO A 87 -15.30 -16.08 21.51
CA PRO A 87 -16.72 -16.29 21.68
C PRO A 87 -17.03 -16.09 23.16
N SER A 88 -17.88 -15.11 23.43
CA SER A 88 -18.31 -14.77 24.76
C SER A 88 -19.00 -15.98 25.38
N ARG A 89 -18.32 -16.66 26.31
CA ARG A 89 -18.92 -17.68 27.16
C ARG A 89 -19.72 -16.98 28.25
N TYR A 90 -20.88 -16.43 27.90
CA TYR A 90 -21.92 -16.21 28.89
C TYR A 90 -22.74 -17.50 28.97
N ILE A 91 -22.53 -18.20 30.09
CA ILE A 91 -23.39 -19.25 30.65
C ILE A 91 -24.44 -18.53 31.50
#